data_AF-A0A5D2FVN7-F1
#
_entry.id   AF-A0A5D2FVN7-F1
#
_cell.length_a   1.000
_cell.length_b   1.000
_cell.length_c   1.000
_cell.angle_alpha   90.00
_cell.angle_beta   90.00
_cell.angle_gamma   90.00
#
_symmetry.space_group_name_H-M   'P 1'
#
loop_
_entity.id
_entity.type
_entity.pdbx_description
1 polymer ?
#
loop_
_entity_poly.entity_id
_entity_poly.type
_entity_poly.pdbx_seq_one_letter_code
_entity_poly.pdbx_strand_id
1 'polypeptide(L)'
;MQVLAGKLVSFTMFILLVPSLVSSIDEDNNDNIKKVISHKLMFEITLHGFLLWASMGFLMPIGILAIRMSNGEECGRKLQILFYVHAVSQILSVLLATTGAIMSIKNFNNSFNNHHQRLGVALYGIIWLQALTGVLRPWRGCKGRTVWFFAHWLLGTTVCVLGVISIYTGLGAYYDKTSKSTKLWTIAFTVEITVIVLIYLFQDKWVHIQNQGVPVRPSEEHSSIGNEKGTDK
;
A
#
# COMPACT_ATOMS: atom_id res chain seq x y z
N MET A 1 15.99 -8.75 22.69
CA MET A 1 14.89 -7.76 22.53
C MET A 1 13.69 -8.19 23.35
N GLN A 2 13.71 -7.97 24.66
CA GLN A 2 12.63 -8.33 25.60
C GLN A 2 11.94 -7.10 26.20
N VAL A 3 12.14 -5.90 25.64
CA VAL A 3 11.58 -4.64 26.20
C VAL A 3 10.63 -3.92 25.22
N LEU A 4 10.32 -4.53 24.07
CA LEU A 4 9.41 -3.95 23.06
C LEU A 4 8.13 -4.77 22.83
N ALA A 5 7.81 -5.69 23.74
CA ALA A 5 6.55 -6.45 23.74
C ALA A 5 5.48 -5.88 24.69
N GLY A 6 5.83 -4.84 25.48
CA GLY A 6 5.02 -4.34 26.60
C GLY A 6 4.18 -3.08 26.35
N LYS A 7 4.01 -2.62 25.11
CA LYS A 7 3.24 -1.38 24.84
C LYS A 7 2.20 -1.46 23.72
N LEU A 8 1.77 -2.66 23.34
CA LEU A 8 0.77 -2.85 22.28
C LEU A 8 -0.61 -3.34 22.74
N VAL A 9 -0.96 -3.15 24.03
CA VAL A 9 -2.24 -3.65 24.59
C VAL A 9 -3.23 -2.52 24.98
N SER A 10 -2.90 -1.25 24.75
CA SER A 10 -3.74 -0.13 25.23
C SER A 10 -4.50 0.65 24.16
N PHE A 11 -5.14 -0.03 23.19
CA PHE A 11 -6.01 0.66 22.21
C PHE A 11 -7.33 -0.05 21.87
N THR A 12 -7.72 -1.11 22.57
CA THR A 12 -8.97 -1.85 22.31
C THR A 12 -10.14 -1.52 23.26
N MET A 13 -10.10 -0.41 23.98
CA MET A 13 -11.17 -0.03 24.91
C MET A 13 -11.63 1.40 24.62
N PHE A 14 -12.49 1.58 23.62
CA PHE A 14 -13.48 2.68 23.57
C PHE A 14 -14.48 2.46 22.42
N ILE A 15 -15.26 1.39 22.47
CA ILE A 15 -16.52 1.30 21.72
C ILE A 15 -17.55 0.66 22.64
N LEU A 16 -18.26 1.48 23.41
CA LEU A 16 -19.55 1.16 24.01
C LEU A 16 -20.11 2.45 24.60
N LEU A 17 -21.02 3.10 23.86
CA LEU A 17 -22.24 3.68 24.40
C LEU A 17 -23.13 4.06 23.21
N VAL A 18 -24.19 3.28 22.99
CA VAL A 18 -25.32 3.68 22.15
C VAL A 18 -26.51 3.79 23.09
N PRO A 19 -27.10 4.97 23.29
CA PRO A 19 -28.43 5.05 23.86
C PRO A 19 -29.44 4.64 22.79
N SER A 20 -30.19 3.58 23.07
CA SER A 20 -31.46 3.31 22.40
C SER A 20 -32.42 4.43 22.77
N LEU A 21 -32.91 5.17 21.78
CA LEU A 21 -34.10 6.00 21.93
C LEU A 21 -35.03 5.70 20.75
N VAL A 22 -35.94 4.75 20.99
CA VAL A 22 -37.16 4.62 20.20
C VAL A 22 -38.16 5.57 20.82
N SER A 23 -38.59 6.58 20.07
CA SER A 23 -39.79 7.36 20.37
C SER A 23 -40.58 7.53 19.08
N SER A 24 -41.88 7.25 19.21
CA SER A 24 -43.03 7.42 18.33
C SER A 24 -42.86 8.45 17.21
N ILE A 25 -43.05 8.05 15.95
CA ILE A 25 -42.86 8.91 14.77
C ILE A 25 -44.21 9.31 14.17
N ASP A 26 -44.50 10.60 14.24
CA ASP A 26 -45.41 11.34 13.36
C ASP A 26 -44.82 11.44 11.94
N GLU A 27 -45.66 11.43 10.89
CA GLU A 27 -45.25 11.35 9.48
C GLU A 27 -44.27 12.46 9.01
N ASP A 28 -44.28 13.66 9.60
CA ASP A 28 -43.36 14.77 9.25
C ASP A 28 -41.91 14.57 9.76
N ASN A 29 -41.75 13.82 10.86
CA ASN A 29 -40.42 13.43 11.36
C ASN A 29 -39.76 12.36 10.48
N ASN A 30 -40.56 11.56 9.77
CA ASN A 30 -40.05 10.46 8.96
C ASN A 30 -39.23 10.96 7.76
N ASP A 31 -39.66 12.03 7.11
CA ASP A 31 -38.94 12.61 5.96
C ASP A 31 -37.62 13.26 6.37
N ASN A 32 -37.60 13.96 7.50
CA ASN A 32 -36.38 14.55 8.05
C ASN A 32 -35.38 13.45 8.48
N ILE A 33 -35.85 12.41 9.17
CA ILE A 33 -35.03 11.25 9.57
C ILE A 33 -34.47 10.52 8.34
N LYS A 34 -35.31 10.27 7.32
CA LYS A 34 -34.90 9.60 6.07
C LYS A 34 -33.84 10.42 5.32
N LYS A 35 -33.99 11.75 5.27
CA LYS A 35 -33.01 12.65 4.68
C LYS A 35 -31.69 12.61 5.44
N VAL A 36 -31.70 12.69 6.78
CA VAL A 36 -30.49 12.61 7.61
C VAL A 36 -29.78 11.26 7.45
N ILE A 37 -30.50 10.15 7.45
CA ILE A 37 -29.95 8.80 7.22
C ILE A 37 -29.32 8.71 5.83
N SER A 38 -29.97 9.27 4.80
CA SER A 38 -29.44 9.32 3.42
C SER A 38 -28.14 10.12 3.34
N HIS A 39 -28.09 11.32 3.94
CA HIS A 39 -26.87 12.15 3.97
C HIS A 39 -25.72 11.45 4.71
N LYS A 40 -26.00 10.83 5.86
CA LYS A 40 -24.99 10.05 6.60
C LYS A 40 -24.47 8.90 5.73
N LEU A 41 -25.36 8.12 5.12
CA LEU A 41 -24.95 7.01 4.26
C LEU A 41 -24.08 7.48 3.08
N MET A 42 -24.45 8.60 2.44
CA MET A 42 -23.64 9.18 1.36
C MET A 42 -22.25 9.62 1.81
N PHE A 43 -22.14 10.19 3.01
CA PHE A 43 -20.87 10.55 3.61
C PHE A 43 -20.01 9.30 3.85
N GLU A 44 -20.58 8.27 4.48
CA GLU A 44 -19.91 6.99 4.75
C GLU A 44 -19.41 6.32 3.47
N ILE A 45 -20.24 6.27 2.40
CA ILE A 45 -19.85 5.75 1.09
C ILE A 45 -18.67 6.53 0.50
N THR A 46 -18.73 7.86 0.59
CA THR A 46 -17.68 8.72 0.04
C THR A 46 -16.37 8.56 0.82
N LEU A 47 -16.45 8.55 2.15
CA LEU A 47 -15.30 8.33 3.02
C LEU A 47 -14.68 6.95 2.80
N HIS A 48 -15.50 5.91 2.58
CA HIS A 48 -15.03 4.55 2.30
C HIS A 48 -14.17 4.54 1.03
N GLY A 49 -14.66 5.18 -0.04
CA GLY A 49 -13.93 5.33 -1.29
C GLY A 49 -12.58 6.03 -1.11
N PHE A 50 -12.56 7.15 -0.38
CA PHE A 50 -11.31 7.89 -0.13
C PHE A 50 -10.30 7.12 0.74
N LEU A 51 -10.76 6.45 1.79
CA LEU A 51 -9.88 5.64 2.65
C LEU A 51 -9.24 4.49 1.86
N LEU A 52 -10.02 3.79 1.04
CA LEU A 52 -9.51 2.68 0.23
C LEU A 52 -8.67 3.14 -0.95
N TRP A 53 -8.94 4.31 -1.53
CA TRP A 53 -8.04 4.92 -2.50
C TRP A 53 -6.69 5.26 -1.84
N ALA A 54 -6.70 6.02 -0.74
CA ALA A 54 -5.47 6.40 -0.04
C ALA A 54 -4.65 5.17 0.40
N SER A 55 -5.33 4.11 0.85
CA SER A 55 -4.72 2.83 1.21
C SER A 55 -4.13 2.08 0.01
N MET A 56 -4.98 1.69 -0.95
CA MET A 56 -4.67 0.70 -1.98
C MET A 56 -4.14 1.34 -3.27
N GLY A 57 -4.64 2.53 -3.60
CA GLY A 57 -4.24 3.29 -4.78
C GLY A 57 -2.92 4.04 -4.58
N PHE A 58 -2.67 4.51 -3.35
CA PHE A 58 -1.54 5.39 -3.08
C PHE A 58 -0.48 4.79 -2.13
N LEU A 59 -0.79 4.61 -0.84
CA LEU A 59 0.21 4.22 0.17
C LEU A 59 0.89 2.88 -0.12
N MET A 60 0.12 1.88 -0.53
CA MET A 60 0.68 0.56 -0.81
C MET A 60 1.63 0.58 -2.02
N PRO A 61 1.25 1.14 -3.18
CA PRO A 61 2.18 1.34 -4.30
C PRO A 61 3.42 2.16 -3.95
N ILE A 62 3.28 3.26 -3.21
CA ILE A 62 4.43 4.09 -2.79
C ILE A 62 5.40 3.29 -1.91
N GLY A 63 4.88 2.50 -0.96
CA GLY A 63 5.72 1.64 -0.13
C GLY A 63 6.46 0.58 -0.95
N ILE A 64 5.86 0.04 -2.01
CA ILE A 64 6.48 -0.93 -2.91
C ILE A 64 7.56 -0.27 -3.77
N LEU A 65 7.27 0.90 -4.35
CA LEU A 65 8.25 1.68 -5.10
C LEU A 65 9.46 2.03 -4.22
N ALA A 66 9.25 2.41 -2.96
CA ALA A 66 10.32 2.75 -2.03
C ALA A 66 11.28 1.57 -1.78
N ILE A 67 10.76 0.38 -1.44
CA ILE A 67 11.65 -0.77 -1.21
C ILE A 67 12.32 -1.24 -2.51
N ARG A 68 11.66 -1.11 -3.66
CA ARG A 68 12.27 -1.48 -4.95
C ARG A 68 13.49 -0.62 -5.29
N MET A 69 13.50 0.66 -4.88
CA MET A 69 14.69 1.52 -5.03
C MET A 69 15.91 1.04 -4.25
N SER A 70 15.77 0.03 -3.39
CA SER A 70 16.90 -0.60 -2.73
C SER A 70 17.62 -1.65 -3.58
N ASN A 71 17.14 -1.92 -4.80
CA ASN A 71 17.81 -2.82 -5.73
C ASN A 71 19.19 -2.24 -6.11
N GLY A 72 20.26 -2.98 -5.80
CA GLY A 72 21.64 -2.54 -6.05
C GLY A 72 22.25 -1.66 -4.95
N GLU A 73 21.51 -1.34 -3.89
CA GLU A 73 22.05 -0.64 -2.73
C GLU A 73 22.79 -1.61 -1.82
N GLU A 74 24.06 -1.32 -1.53
CA GLU A 74 24.82 -2.06 -0.53
C GLU A 74 24.26 -1.83 0.88
N CYS A 75 24.59 -2.75 1.79
CA CYS A 75 24.08 -2.73 3.14
C CYS A 75 24.49 -1.43 3.86
N GLY A 76 23.54 -0.49 4.02
CA GLY A 76 23.81 0.82 4.62
C GLY A 76 22.55 1.56 5.07
N ARG A 77 22.72 2.82 5.47
CA ARG A 77 21.66 3.68 6.01
C ARG A 77 20.50 3.87 5.03
N LYS A 78 20.77 3.99 3.73
CA LYS A 78 19.73 4.20 2.70
C LYS A 78 18.79 3.00 2.57
N LEU A 79 19.32 1.79 2.51
CA LEU A 79 18.54 0.55 2.52
C LEU A 79 17.62 0.46 3.76
N GLN A 80 18.12 0.85 4.93
CA GLN A 80 17.32 0.88 6.16
C GLN A 80 16.17 1.88 6.07
N ILE A 81 16.44 3.10 5.59
CA ILE A 81 15.41 4.14 5.39
C ILE A 81 14.34 3.65 4.43
N LEU A 82 14.72 3.11 3.26
CA LEU A 82 13.77 2.61 2.27
C LEU A 82 12.91 1.46 2.83
N PHE A 83 13.50 0.58 3.64
CA PHE A 83 12.77 -0.46 4.34
C PHE A 83 11.77 0.10 5.37
N TYR A 84 12.15 1.12 6.15
CA TYR A 84 11.23 1.78 7.07
C TYR A 84 10.10 2.50 6.35
N VAL A 85 10.39 3.22 5.27
CA VAL A 85 9.37 3.88 4.43
C VAL A 85 8.38 2.84 3.91
N HIS A 86 8.88 1.72 3.39
CA HIS A 86 8.03 0.59 2.99
C HIS A 86 7.16 0.10 4.15
N ALA A 87 7.77 -0.29 5.27
CA ALA A 87 7.05 -0.88 6.40
C ALA A 87 5.98 0.07 6.97
N VAL A 88 6.32 1.34 7.21
CA VAL A 88 5.38 2.34 7.72
C VAL A 88 4.24 2.59 6.73
N SER A 89 4.55 2.72 5.43
CA SER A 89 3.52 2.91 4.41
C SER A 89 2.56 1.72 4.34
N GLN A 90 3.08 0.48 4.43
CA GLN A 90 2.23 -0.72 4.44
C GLN A 90 1.37 -0.81 5.70
N ILE A 91 1.91 -0.47 6.87
CA ILE A 91 1.13 -0.45 8.12
C ILE A 91 -0.01 0.57 8.02
N LEU A 92 0.27 1.79 7.56
CA LEU A 92 -0.76 2.81 7.37
C LEU A 92 -1.81 2.37 6.34
N SER A 93 -1.38 1.75 5.24
CA SER A 93 -2.29 1.20 4.23
C SER A 93 -3.24 0.15 4.83
N VAL A 94 -2.73 -0.82 5.60
CA VAL A 94 -3.53 -1.85 6.26
C VAL A 94 -4.52 -1.26 7.28
N LEU A 95 -4.11 -0.22 8.03
CA LEU A 95 -4.99 0.47 8.98
C LEU A 95 -6.14 1.21 8.27
N LEU A 96 -5.85 1.91 7.17
CA LEU A 96 -6.88 2.57 6.37
C LEU A 96 -7.82 1.56 5.70
N ALA A 97 -7.27 0.47 5.15
CA ALA A 97 -8.07 -0.63 4.57
C ALA A 97 -9.01 -1.26 5.62
N THR A 98 -8.50 -1.48 6.83
CA THR A 98 -9.28 -2.01 7.95
C THR A 98 -10.37 -1.06 8.38
N THR A 99 -10.06 0.23 8.52
CA THR A 99 -11.07 1.26 8.82
C THR A 99 -12.16 1.28 7.75
N GLY A 100 -11.78 1.29 6.46
CA GLY A 100 -12.73 1.25 5.35
C GLY A 100 -13.60 0.01 5.33
N ALA A 101 -13.03 -1.17 5.62
CA ALA A 101 -13.74 -2.44 5.70
C ALA A 101 -14.73 -2.48 6.88
N ILE A 102 -14.30 -2.10 8.09
CA ILE A 102 -15.16 -2.02 9.28
C ILE A 102 -16.35 -1.08 9.02
N MET A 103 -16.08 0.08 8.42
CA MET A 103 -17.10 1.06 8.08
C MET A 103 -18.13 0.50 7.09
N SER A 104 -17.66 -0.19 6.04
CA SER A 104 -18.53 -0.87 5.08
C SER A 104 -19.41 -1.94 5.73
N ILE A 105 -18.82 -2.78 6.59
CA ILE A 105 -19.54 -3.84 7.32
C ILE A 105 -20.62 -3.26 8.23
N LYS A 106 -20.32 -2.17 8.94
CA LYS A 106 -21.23 -1.57 9.92
C LYS A 106 -22.34 -0.72 9.29
N ASN A 107 -22.04 0.01 8.21
CA ASN A 107 -22.90 1.08 7.73
C ASN A 107 -23.61 0.76 6.40
N PHE A 108 -23.17 -0.27 5.65
CA PHE A 108 -23.74 -0.58 4.33
C PHE A 108 -24.59 -1.86 4.34
N ASN A 109 -25.42 -2.02 3.32
CA ASN A 109 -26.15 -3.26 3.08
C ASN A 109 -25.21 -4.30 2.45
N ASN A 110 -24.74 -5.24 3.25
CA ASN A 110 -23.79 -6.28 2.85
C ASN A 110 -24.50 -7.55 2.33
N SER A 111 -25.33 -7.38 1.30
CA SER A 111 -26.02 -8.51 0.64
C SER A 111 -25.11 -9.33 -0.29
N PHE A 112 -23.89 -8.84 -0.58
CA PHE A 112 -22.88 -9.47 -1.44
C PHE A 112 -23.37 -9.85 -2.84
N ASN A 113 -24.42 -9.17 -3.31
CA ASN A 113 -25.02 -9.40 -4.63
C ASN A 113 -24.28 -8.69 -5.77
N ASN A 114 -23.33 -7.79 -5.45
CA ASN A 114 -22.51 -7.10 -6.44
C ASN A 114 -21.05 -7.58 -6.40
N HIS A 115 -20.38 -7.47 -7.56
CA HIS A 115 -19.01 -7.92 -7.73
C HIS A 115 -18.03 -7.17 -6.82
N HIS A 116 -18.23 -5.87 -6.63
CA HIS A 116 -17.36 -5.02 -5.81
C HIS A 116 -17.30 -5.49 -4.35
N GLN A 117 -18.43 -5.83 -3.72
CA GLN A 117 -18.50 -6.31 -2.34
C GLN A 117 -17.74 -7.64 -2.16
N ARG A 118 -17.97 -8.58 -3.09
CA ARG A 118 -17.30 -9.89 -3.07
C ARG A 118 -15.79 -9.75 -3.24
N LEU A 119 -15.37 -8.92 -4.20
CA LEU A 119 -13.96 -8.59 -4.43
C LEU A 119 -13.35 -7.91 -3.20
N GLY A 120 -14.04 -6.93 -2.61
CA GLY A 120 -13.56 -6.17 -1.46
C GLY A 120 -13.29 -7.04 -0.23
N VAL A 121 -14.17 -8.00 0.09
CA VAL A 121 -13.95 -8.93 1.21
C VAL A 121 -12.79 -9.89 0.92
N ALA A 122 -12.71 -10.44 -0.29
CA ALA A 122 -11.60 -11.30 -0.68
C ALA A 122 -10.26 -10.53 -0.61
N LEU A 123 -10.24 -9.30 -1.15
CA LEU A 123 -9.10 -8.39 -1.10
C LEU A 123 -8.69 -8.08 0.35
N TYR A 124 -9.64 -7.83 1.24
CA TYR A 124 -9.34 -7.57 2.65
C TYR A 124 -8.65 -8.76 3.33
N GLY A 125 -9.10 -9.99 3.05
CA GLY A 125 -8.43 -11.20 3.54
C GLY A 125 -6.99 -11.32 3.07
N ILE A 126 -6.72 -11.09 1.78
CA ILE A 126 -5.36 -11.19 1.23
C ILE A 126 -4.45 -10.02 1.68
N ILE A 127 -5.00 -8.84 2.00
CA ILE A 127 -4.24 -7.72 2.59
C ILE A 127 -3.65 -8.17 3.95
N TRP A 128 -4.47 -8.79 4.80
CA TRP A 128 -3.98 -9.30 6.08
C TRP A 128 -3.01 -10.46 5.92
N LEU A 129 -3.25 -11.36 4.96
CA LEU A 129 -2.28 -12.40 4.62
C LEU A 129 -0.93 -11.80 4.19
N GLN A 130 -0.95 -10.75 3.38
CA GLN A 130 0.26 -10.04 2.94
C GLN A 130 0.98 -9.37 4.12
N ALA A 131 0.23 -8.73 5.03
CA ALA A 131 0.79 -8.15 6.25
C ALA A 131 1.42 -9.21 7.14
N LEU A 132 0.75 -10.34 7.35
CA LEU A 132 1.24 -11.45 8.17
C LEU A 132 2.52 -12.05 7.58
N THR A 133 2.56 -12.30 6.26
CA THR A 133 3.79 -12.76 5.61
C THR A 133 4.93 -11.75 5.79
N GLY A 134 4.65 -10.45 5.72
CA GLY A 134 5.63 -9.39 6.00
C GLY A 134 6.21 -9.45 7.42
N VAL A 135 5.36 -9.70 8.42
CA VAL A 135 5.77 -9.85 9.83
C VAL A 135 6.60 -11.12 10.04
N LEU A 136 6.26 -12.22 9.37
CA LEU A 136 6.95 -13.52 9.46
C LEU A 136 8.24 -13.58 8.61
N ARG A 137 8.87 -12.44 8.34
CA ARG A 137 10.09 -12.34 7.54
C ARG A 137 11.26 -13.13 8.15
N PRO A 138 11.83 -14.13 7.45
CA PRO A 138 12.95 -14.92 7.95
C PRO A 138 14.27 -14.13 8.12
N TRP A 139 15.15 -14.64 8.99
CA TRP A 139 16.51 -14.10 9.16
C TRP A 139 17.34 -14.21 7.87
N ARG A 140 18.38 -13.37 7.73
CA ARG A 140 19.24 -13.34 6.53
C ARG A 140 19.96 -14.69 6.35
N GLY A 141 20.24 -15.14 5.13
CA GLY A 141 21.01 -16.38 4.91
C GLY A 141 20.27 -17.71 5.14
N CYS A 142 19.04 -17.73 5.69
CA CYS A 142 18.23 -18.96 5.75
C CYS A 142 17.66 -19.32 4.37
N LYS A 143 17.67 -20.62 3.99
CA LYS A 143 17.08 -21.10 2.72
C LYS A 143 15.61 -20.68 2.53
N GLY A 144 14.84 -20.63 3.62
CA GLY A 144 13.45 -20.19 3.59
C GLY A 144 13.24 -18.72 3.21
N ARG A 145 14.28 -17.88 3.26
CA ARG A 145 14.18 -16.46 2.93
C ARG A 145 13.90 -16.21 1.45
N THR A 146 14.46 -17.02 0.55
CA THR A 146 14.21 -16.90 -0.89
C THR A 146 12.77 -17.28 -1.23
N VAL A 147 12.28 -18.38 -0.65
CA VAL A 147 10.88 -18.83 -0.80
C VAL A 147 9.92 -17.78 -0.25
N TRP A 148 10.19 -17.28 0.95
CA TRP A 148 9.43 -16.19 1.57
C TRP A 148 9.42 -14.94 0.68
N PHE A 149 10.58 -14.52 0.16
CA PHE A 149 10.67 -13.34 -0.68
C PHE A 149 9.80 -13.48 -1.93
N PHE A 150 9.89 -14.61 -2.63
CA PHE A 150 9.07 -14.88 -3.81
C PHE A 150 7.57 -14.88 -3.48
N ALA A 151 7.17 -15.56 -2.40
CA ALA A 151 5.78 -15.62 -1.96
C ALA A 151 5.24 -14.23 -1.57
N HIS A 152 5.99 -13.48 -0.75
CA HIS A 152 5.61 -12.14 -0.31
C HIS A 152 5.56 -11.13 -1.46
N TRP A 153 6.48 -11.26 -2.42
CA TRP A 153 6.47 -10.44 -3.63
C TRP A 153 5.26 -10.75 -4.53
N LEU A 154 4.97 -12.03 -4.76
CA LEU A 154 3.85 -12.46 -5.60
C LEU A 154 2.50 -12.06 -4.97
N LEU A 155 2.35 -12.30 -3.67
CA LEU A 155 1.16 -11.93 -2.91
C LEU A 155 0.97 -10.41 -2.88
N GLY A 156 2.04 -9.63 -2.62
CA GLY A 156 1.99 -8.18 -2.67
C GLY A 156 1.61 -7.63 -4.04
N THR A 157 2.16 -8.20 -5.11
CA THR A 157 1.77 -7.86 -6.49
C THR A 157 0.28 -8.13 -6.73
N THR A 158 -0.21 -9.28 -6.27
CA THR A 158 -1.63 -9.65 -6.39
C THR A 158 -2.53 -8.67 -5.64
N VAL A 159 -2.15 -8.28 -4.42
CA VAL A 159 -2.86 -7.28 -3.61
C VAL A 159 -2.94 -5.93 -4.33
N CYS A 160 -1.85 -5.47 -4.96
CA CYS A 160 -1.85 -4.22 -5.73
C CYS A 160 -2.78 -4.27 -6.94
N VAL A 161 -2.70 -5.34 -7.76
CA VAL A 161 -3.55 -5.49 -8.94
C VAL A 161 -5.03 -5.53 -8.54
N LEU A 162 -5.37 -6.35 -7.54
CA LEU A 162 -6.75 -6.44 -7.04
C LEU A 162 -7.20 -5.13 -6.38
N GLY A 163 -6.31 -4.38 -5.73
CA GLY A 163 -6.57 -3.05 -5.19
C GLY A 163 -6.99 -2.05 -6.27
N VAL A 164 -6.27 -2.00 -7.39
CA VAL A 164 -6.62 -1.16 -8.54
C VAL A 164 -7.98 -1.55 -9.11
N ILE A 165 -8.22 -2.85 -9.35
CA ILE A 165 -9.51 -3.35 -9.83
C ILE A 165 -10.63 -3.01 -8.84
N SER A 166 -10.37 -3.12 -7.54
CA SER A 166 -11.32 -2.80 -6.49
C SER A 166 -11.71 -1.32 -6.48
N ILE A 167 -10.78 -0.41 -6.78
CA ILE A 167 -11.08 1.03 -6.87
C ILE A 167 -11.95 1.33 -8.10
N TYR A 168 -11.62 0.79 -9.28
CA TYR A 168 -12.45 0.98 -10.49
C TYR A 168 -13.86 0.41 -10.33
N THR A 169 -13.98 -0.82 -9.80
CA THR A 169 -15.30 -1.42 -9.52
C THR A 169 -16.06 -0.66 -8.42
N GLY A 170 -15.34 -0.08 -7.45
CA GLY A 170 -15.91 0.76 -6.40
C GLY A 170 -16.46 2.09 -6.92
N LEU A 171 -15.79 2.71 -7.90
CA LEU A 171 -16.31 3.90 -8.60
C LEU A 171 -17.57 3.56 -9.41
N GLY A 172 -17.64 2.38 -10.01
CA GLY A 172 -18.88 1.88 -10.64
C GLY A 172 -20.01 1.71 -9.62
N ALA A 173 -19.75 0.99 -8.53
CA ALA A 173 -20.72 0.80 -7.45
C ALA A 173 -21.18 2.13 -6.80
N TYR A 174 -20.28 3.11 -6.70
CA TYR A 174 -20.60 4.46 -6.24
C TYR A 174 -21.59 5.16 -7.17
N TYR A 175 -21.35 5.08 -8.49
CA TYR A 175 -22.27 5.64 -9.49
C TYR A 175 -23.64 4.98 -9.40
N ASP A 176 -23.70 3.64 -9.37
CA ASP A 176 -24.97 2.90 -9.28
C ASP A 176 -25.76 3.26 -8.01
N LYS A 177 -25.06 3.51 -6.90
CA LYS A 177 -25.69 3.79 -5.60
C LYS A 177 -26.11 5.25 -5.42
N THR A 178 -25.39 6.20 -6.02
CA THR A 178 -25.58 7.64 -5.76
C THR A 178 -26.05 8.43 -6.98
N SER A 179 -26.02 7.82 -8.17
CA SER A 179 -26.24 8.45 -9.48
C SER A 179 -25.34 9.65 -9.76
N LYS A 180 -24.27 9.84 -8.99
CA LYS A 180 -23.29 10.92 -9.16
C LYS A 180 -22.17 10.48 -10.10
N SER A 181 -21.83 11.34 -11.06
CA SER A 181 -20.75 11.09 -12.01
C SER A 181 -19.41 10.80 -11.32
N THR A 182 -18.76 9.72 -11.73
CA THR A 182 -17.43 9.31 -11.26
C THR A 182 -16.33 9.57 -12.30
N LYS A 183 -16.64 10.26 -13.40
CA LYS A 183 -15.72 10.49 -14.52
C LYS A 183 -14.42 11.18 -14.08
N LEU A 184 -14.51 12.25 -13.30
CA LEU A 184 -13.34 13.00 -12.82
C LEU A 184 -12.46 12.12 -11.92
N TRP A 185 -13.06 11.39 -10.98
CA TRP A 185 -12.36 10.45 -10.10
C TRP A 185 -11.68 9.32 -10.88
N THR A 186 -12.35 8.79 -11.89
CA THR A 186 -11.80 7.75 -12.77
C THR A 186 -10.60 8.25 -13.56
N ILE A 187 -10.67 9.47 -14.11
CA ILE A 187 -9.54 10.10 -14.81
C ILE A 187 -8.37 10.32 -13.85
N ALA A 188 -8.63 10.91 -12.69
CA ALA A 188 -7.60 11.17 -11.68
C ALA A 188 -6.88 9.89 -11.25
N PHE A 189 -7.62 8.83 -10.94
CA PHE A 189 -7.04 7.55 -10.56
C PHE A 189 -6.24 6.91 -11.70
N THR A 190 -6.73 7.01 -12.95
CA THR A 190 -6.03 6.48 -14.12
C THR A 190 -4.71 7.19 -14.36
N VAL A 191 -4.68 8.53 -14.22
CA VAL A 191 -3.45 9.31 -14.32
C VAL A 191 -2.48 8.92 -13.20
N GLU A 192 -2.96 8.79 -11.95
CA GLU A 192 -2.15 8.36 -10.81
C GLU A 192 -1.49 6.99 -11.06
N ILE A 193 -2.26 5.97 -11.45
CA ILE A 193 -1.74 4.64 -11.75
C ILE A 193 -0.77 4.67 -12.93
N THR A 194 -1.05 5.46 -13.97
CA THR A 194 -0.14 5.62 -15.11
C THR A 194 1.22 6.18 -14.65
N VAL A 195 1.22 7.21 -13.81
CA VAL A 195 2.45 7.79 -13.25
C VAL A 195 3.20 6.76 -12.39
N ILE A 196 2.50 6.03 -11.51
CA ILE A 196 3.10 4.97 -10.69
C ILE A 196 3.75 3.89 -11.55
N VAL A 197 3.07 3.44 -12.62
CA VAL A 197 3.61 2.43 -13.55
C VAL A 197 4.83 2.97 -14.30
N LEU A 198 4.80 4.22 -14.76
CA LEU A 198 5.95 4.85 -15.42
C LEU A 198 7.17 4.92 -14.48
N ILE A 199 6.96 5.34 -13.23
CA ILE A 199 8.02 5.34 -12.21
C ILE A 199 8.55 3.92 -11.99
N TYR A 200 7.65 2.93 -11.83
CA TYR A 200 8.02 1.53 -11.63
C TYR A 200 8.90 0.99 -12.77
N LEU A 201 8.53 1.24 -14.03
CA LEU A 201 9.29 0.80 -15.20
C LEU A 201 10.65 1.50 -15.31
N PHE A 202 10.70 2.76 -14.91
CA PHE A 202 11.89 3.58 -15.01
C PHE A 202 12.94 3.27 -13.93
N GLN A 203 12.51 2.82 -12.74
CA GLN A 203 13.40 2.43 -11.64
C GLN A 203 14.48 1.42 -12.06
N ASP A 204 14.14 0.42 -12.88
CA ASP A 204 15.08 -0.62 -13.32
C ASP A 204 16.15 -0.09 -14.30
N LYS A 205 15.85 1.01 -15.01
CA LYS A 205 16.74 1.62 -16.01
C LYS A 205 17.63 2.72 -15.41
N TRP A 206 17.26 3.26 -14.26
CA TRP A 206 17.96 4.38 -13.62
C TRP A 206 19.45 4.12 -13.39
N VAL A 207 19.81 2.95 -12.82
CA VAL A 207 21.22 2.57 -12.56
C VAL A 207 22.02 2.46 -13.85
N HIS A 208 21.42 1.93 -14.92
CA HIS A 208 22.08 1.80 -16.22
C HIS A 208 22.40 3.17 -16.84
N ILE A 209 21.47 4.13 -16.73
CA ILE A 209 21.65 5.49 -17.24
C ILE A 209 22.76 6.22 -16.46
N GLN A 210 22.79 6.07 -15.13
CA GLN A 210 23.85 6.68 -14.31
C GLN A 210 25.25 6.16 -14.68
N ASN A 211 25.36 4.86 -14.98
CA ASN A 211 26.63 4.25 -15.34
C ASN A 211 27.12 4.63 -16.75
N GLN A 212 26.23 5.09 -17.65
CA GLN A 212 26.61 5.56 -18.99
C GLN A 212 27.19 6.99 -19.00
N GLY A 213 26.98 7.78 -17.95
CA GLY A 213 27.45 9.16 -17.86
C GLY A 213 28.86 9.34 -17.28
N VAL A 214 29.55 8.26 -16.90
CA VAL A 214 30.89 8.33 -16.27
C VAL A 214 31.97 8.24 -17.35
N PRO A 215 32.81 9.27 -17.58
CA PRO A 215 33.93 9.19 -18.51
C PRO A 215 34.93 8.14 -18.03
N VAL A 216 35.34 7.24 -18.93
CA VAL A 216 36.46 6.32 -18.70
C VAL A 216 37.71 7.16 -18.43
N ARG A 217 38.21 7.16 -17.19
CA ARG A 217 39.54 7.73 -16.91
C ARG A 217 40.58 6.83 -17.58
N PRO A 218 41.51 7.37 -18.37
CA PRO A 218 42.64 6.59 -18.85
C PRO A 218 43.42 6.09 -17.64
N SER A 219 43.58 4.77 -17.53
CA SER A 219 44.49 4.16 -16.58
C SER A 219 45.93 4.57 -16.95
N GLU A 220 46.58 5.32 -16.07
CA GLU A 220 48.02 5.54 -16.11
C GLU A 220 48.71 4.20 -15.81
N GLU A 221 49.00 3.45 -16.85
CA GLU A 221 49.84 2.25 -16.79
C GLU A 221 51.00 2.43 -17.78
N HIS A 222 52.08 3.09 -17.34
CA HIS A 222 53.46 2.76 -17.71
C HIS A 222 54.48 3.68 -17.00
N SER A 223 54.93 3.31 -15.80
CA SER A 223 56.27 3.70 -15.33
C SER A 223 56.78 2.77 -14.22
N SER A 224 57.40 1.66 -14.61
CA SER A 224 58.46 1.02 -13.82
C SER A 224 59.34 0.16 -14.72
N ILE A 225 60.05 0.82 -15.65
CA ILE A 225 61.23 0.21 -16.27
C ILE A 225 62.39 0.34 -15.30
N GLY A 226 62.80 -0.82 -14.78
CA GLY A 226 64.12 -1.23 -14.32
C GLY A 226 65.07 -0.18 -13.76
N ASN A 227 65.29 -0.22 -12.45
CA ASN A 227 66.53 0.25 -11.85
C ASN A 227 67.16 -0.91 -11.08
N GLU A 228 67.88 -1.78 -11.80
CA GLU A 228 68.74 -2.78 -11.19
C GLU A 228 70.19 -2.33 -11.39
N LYS A 229 70.71 -1.61 -10.38
CA LYS A 229 72.14 -1.38 -10.19
C LYS A 229 72.75 -2.64 -9.58
N GLY A 230 73.51 -3.39 -10.38
CA GLY A 230 74.50 -4.35 -9.89
C GLY A 230 75.90 -3.78 -10.08
N THR A 231 76.54 -3.39 -8.98
CA THR A 231 77.95 -2.98 -8.89
C THR A 231 78.80 -4.12 -8.34
N ASP A 232 79.91 -4.41 -9.03
CA ASP A 232 81.23 -4.87 -8.56
C ASP A 232 81.36 -5.96 -7.47
N LYS A 233 81.88 -7.14 -7.86
CA LYS A 233 83.28 -7.59 -7.64
C LYS A 233 83.50 -9.02 -8.12
#